data_AF-A0A949LW69-F1
#
_entry.id   AF-A0A949LW69-F1
#
_cell.length_a   1.000
_cell.length_b   1.000
_cell.length_c   1.000
_cell.angle_alpha   90.00
_cell.angle_beta   90.00
_cell.angle_gamma   90.00
#
_symmetry.space_group_name_H-M   'P 1'
#
loop_
_entity.id
_entity.type
_entity.pdbx_description
1 polymer ?
#
loop_
_entity_poly.entity_id
_entity_poly.type
_entity_poly.pdbx_seq_one_letter_code
_entity_poly.pdbx_strand_id
1 'polypeptide(L)'
;MIKNSWRLSMLWAGLALSVVGCAGLLPDAKSTVEGPWKSFDEARLTFAQIIPYQTTRAELEALGLHPGRNPNISLLNYSEVIRRFVPPGSVDGYRLDPGVMDCIRVRTECQGYELDQKMLRRDRYGNFWLDFFNFNRKTMTTGWEFNAVWLVKNDLVVYKLISGKPQVREDETRRNPLGPLQGIDTLKLPR
;
A
#
# COMPACT_ATOMS: atom_id res chain seq x y z
N MET A 1 29.96 -35.67 -52.07
CA MET A 1 30.04 -34.40 -51.30
C MET A 1 28.69 -34.07 -50.62
N ILE A 2 28.14 -34.91 -49.74
CA ILE A 2 26.77 -34.72 -49.17
C ILE A 2 26.72 -34.81 -47.63
N LYS A 3 27.82 -35.13 -46.94
CA LYS A 3 27.82 -35.37 -45.48
C LYS A 3 27.79 -34.12 -44.59
N ASN A 4 28.00 -32.92 -45.15
CA ASN A 4 28.21 -31.69 -44.37
C ASN A 4 26.97 -30.80 -44.20
N SER A 5 25.90 -31.00 -44.99
CA SER A 5 24.69 -30.16 -44.87
C SER A 5 23.83 -30.53 -43.66
N TRP A 6 23.80 -31.81 -43.27
CA TRP A 6 22.95 -32.27 -42.16
C TRP A 6 23.46 -31.81 -40.78
N ARG A 7 24.78 -31.67 -40.62
CA ARG A 7 25.40 -31.10 -39.41
C ARG A 7 25.16 -29.60 -39.29
N LEU A 8 25.19 -28.87 -40.41
CA LEU A 8 24.84 -27.45 -40.42
C LEU A 8 23.35 -27.26 -40.08
N SER A 9 22.44 -28.03 -40.66
CA SER A 9 21.00 -27.92 -40.36
C SER A 9 20.65 -28.23 -38.90
N MET A 10 21.36 -29.18 -38.25
CA MET A 10 21.18 -29.43 -36.80
C MET A 10 21.70 -28.29 -35.92
N LEU A 11 22.80 -27.64 -36.30
CA LEU A 11 23.34 -26.47 -35.57
C LEU A 11 22.43 -25.24 -35.69
N TRP A 12 21.83 -25.01 -36.87
CA TRP A 12 20.87 -23.92 -37.08
C TRP A 12 19.54 -24.17 -36.35
N ALA A 13 19.07 -25.42 -36.28
CA ALA A 13 17.88 -25.78 -35.51
C ALA A 13 18.07 -25.60 -33.99
N GLY A 14 19.25 -25.95 -33.45
CA GLY A 14 19.58 -25.70 -32.04
C GLY A 14 19.67 -24.22 -31.69
N LEU A 15 20.20 -23.39 -32.59
CA LEU A 15 20.27 -21.93 -32.39
C LEU A 15 18.88 -21.28 -32.39
N ALA A 16 17.96 -21.71 -33.26
CA ALA A 16 16.59 -21.19 -33.32
C ALA A 16 15.77 -21.48 -32.05
N LEU A 17 15.99 -22.61 -31.38
CA LEU A 17 15.32 -22.96 -30.12
C LEU A 17 15.80 -22.15 -28.91
N SER A 18 17.01 -21.57 -28.96
CA SER A 18 17.56 -20.78 -27.85
C SER A 18 17.01 -19.36 -27.73
N VAL A 19 16.36 -18.82 -28.77
CA VAL A 19 15.92 -17.41 -28.82
C VAL A 19 14.48 -17.21 -28.34
N VAL A 20 13.67 -18.27 -28.25
CA VAL A 20 12.23 -18.16 -27.91
C VAL A 20 11.97 -18.12 -26.38
N GLY A 21 13.01 -18.26 -25.54
CA GLY A 21 12.85 -18.49 -24.10
C GLY A 21 12.65 -17.28 -23.17
N CYS A 22 12.84 -16.02 -23.61
CA CYS A 22 12.98 -14.89 -22.66
C CYS A 22 11.80 -13.91 -22.59
N ALA A 23 10.72 -14.10 -23.34
CA ALA A 23 9.63 -13.11 -23.39
C ALA A 23 8.70 -13.11 -22.15
N GLY A 24 8.74 -14.16 -21.32
CA GLY A 24 7.82 -14.33 -20.18
C GLY A 24 8.43 -14.18 -18.79
N LEU A 25 9.68 -13.75 -18.66
CA LEU A 25 10.42 -13.79 -17.38
C LEU A 25 10.52 -12.43 -16.66
N LEU A 26 9.57 -11.52 -16.92
CA LEU A 26 9.54 -10.26 -16.19
C LEU A 26 9.02 -10.51 -14.76
N PRO A 27 9.73 -10.05 -13.71
CA PRO A 27 9.28 -10.22 -12.34
C PRO A 27 8.10 -9.31 -12.02
N ASP A 28 7.03 -9.89 -11.48
CA ASP A 28 5.92 -9.13 -10.89
C ASP A 28 6.03 -9.12 -9.37
N ALA A 29 5.54 -8.07 -8.73
CA ALA A 29 5.55 -7.91 -7.29
C ALA A 29 4.15 -7.54 -6.78
N LYS A 30 3.62 -8.31 -5.84
CA LYS A 30 2.38 -7.98 -5.14
C LYS A 30 2.71 -7.48 -3.73
N SER A 31 2.12 -6.33 -3.36
CA SER A 31 2.19 -5.79 -2.00
C SER A 31 0.78 -5.70 -1.44
N THR A 32 0.50 -6.46 -0.40
CA THR A 32 -0.81 -6.45 0.25
C THR A 32 -0.58 -6.33 1.74
N VAL A 33 -1.13 -5.28 2.33
CA VAL A 33 -1.30 -5.21 3.77
C VAL A 33 -2.57 -5.99 4.07
N GLU A 34 -2.41 -7.13 4.74
CA GLU A 34 -3.56 -8.00 5.04
C GLU A 34 -4.60 -7.23 5.86
N GLY A 35 -5.87 -7.37 5.51
CA GLY A 35 -6.94 -6.74 6.25
C GLY A 35 -8.26 -7.41 5.92
N PRO A 36 -9.33 -7.01 6.62
CA PRO A 36 -10.60 -7.71 6.54
C PRO A 36 -11.26 -7.63 5.15
N TRP A 37 -10.89 -6.65 4.32
CA TRP A 37 -11.60 -6.36 3.08
C TRP A 37 -10.80 -6.67 1.82
N LYS A 38 -11.51 -7.02 0.75
CA LYS A 38 -10.95 -7.30 -0.58
C LYS A 38 -11.01 -6.08 -1.51
N SER A 39 -11.89 -5.12 -1.22
CA SER A 39 -12.05 -3.90 -2.01
C SER A 39 -12.25 -2.66 -1.15
N PHE A 40 -11.95 -1.49 -1.75
CA PHE A 40 -12.24 -0.20 -1.14
C PHE A 40 -13.73 -0.01 -0.82
N ASP A 41 -14.62 -0.46 -1.70
CA ASP A 41 -16.06 -0.32 -1.48
C ASP A 41 -16.58 -1.19 -0.34
N GLU A 42 -16.05 -2.40 -0.20
CA GLU A 42 -16.36 -3.26 0.95
C GLU A 42 -15.96 -2.56 2.26
N ALA A 43 -14.72 -2.05 2.32
CA ALA A 43 -14.24 -1.29 3.46
C ALA A 43 -15.11 -0.07 3.78
N ARG A 44 -15.47 0.72 2.76
CA ARG A 44 -16.34 1.90 2.87
C ARG A 44 -17.73 1.53 3.39
N LEU A 45 -18.33 0.46 2.88
CA LEU A 45 -19.66 0.00 3.29
C LEU A 45 -19.66 -0.55 4.72
N THR A 46 -18.62 -1.28 5.13
CA THR A 46 -18.46 -1.71 6.53
C THR A 46 -18.33 -0.50 7.45
N PHE A 47 -17.46 0.46 7.10
CA PHE A 47 -17.30 1.69 7.89
C PHE A 47 -18.55 2.58 7.93
N ALA A 48 -19.41 2.51 6.92
CA ALA A 48 -20.67 3.25 6.88
C ALA A 48 -21.62 2.82 8.01
N GLN A 49 -21.56 1.56 8.47
CA GLN A 49 -22.40 1.01 9.54
C GLN A 49 -22.12 1.61 10.92
N ILE A 50 -20.93 2.19 11.12
CA ILE A 50 -20.53 2.80 12.39
C ILE A 50 -21.24 4.14 12.54
N ILE A 51 -22.15 4.27 13.50
CA ILE A 51 -22.88 5.51 13.77
C ILE A 51 -22.28 6.18 15.02
N PRO A 52 -21.73 7.40 14.91
CA PRO A 52 -21.24 8.13 16.07
C PRO A 52 -22.31 8.26 17.16
N TYR A 53 -21.89 8.13 18.41
CA TYR A 53 -22.69 8.13 19.64
C TYR A 53 -23.70 6.98 19.76
N GLN A 54 -23.67 5.99 18.87
CA GLN A 54 -24.52 4.80 18.94
C GLN A 54 -23.70 3.51 18.89
N THR A 55 -22.73 3.43 17.98
CA THR A 55 -21.94 2.21 17.80
C THR A 55 -20.99 2.00 18.97
N THR A 56 -21.01 0.79 19.50
CA THR A 56 -20.19 0.39 20.65
C THR A 56 -18.87 -0.23 20.23
N ARG A 57 -17.91 -0.29 21.16
CA ARG A 57 -16.64 -1.03 20.99
C ARG A 57 -16.86 -2.51 20.65
N ALA A 58 -17.84 -3.16 21.29
CA ALA A 58 -18.16 -4.56 21.02
C ALA A 58 -18.69 -4.78 19.60
N GLU A 59 -19.47 -3.82 19.06
CA GLU A 59 -19.92 -3.86 17.67
C GLU A 59 -18.75 -3.63 16.70
N LEU A 60 -17.80 -2.74 17.02
CA LEU A 60 -16.57 -2.60 16.24
C LEU A 60 -15.76 -3.90 16.20
N GLU A 61 -15.66 -4.61 17.33
CA GLU A 61 -15.02 -5.92 17.41
C GLU A 61 -15.69 -6.97 16.51
N ALA A 62 -17.03 -6.96 16.46
CA ALA A 62 -17.80 -7.83 15.57
C ALA A 62 -17.55 -7.51 14.09
N LEU A 63 -17.27 -6.24 13.75
CA LEU A 63 -16.87 -5.80 12.41
C LEU A 63 -15.38 -6.06 12.10
N GLY A 64 -14.61 -6.66 13.01
CA GLY A 64 -13.17 -6.91 12.84
C GLY A 64 -12.30 -5.66 13.04
N LEU A 65 -12.85 -4.61 13.65
CA LEU A 65 -12.19 -3.32 13.90
C LEU A 65 -11.63 -3.25 15.32
N HIS A 66 -10.80 -4.23 15.67
CA HIS A 66 -10.16 -4.29 16.98
C HIS A 66 -8.66 -4.64 16.85
N PRO A 67 -7.76 -3.88 17.50
CA PRO A 67 -6.31 -4.06 17.35
C PRO A 67 -5.81 -5.43 17.81
N GLY A 68 -6.49 -6.07 18.76
CA GLY A 68 -6.16 -7.43 19.20
C GLY A 68 -6.49 -8.52 18.17
N ARG A 69 -7.32 -8.22 17.15
CA ARG A 69 -7.72 -9.18 16.10
C ARG A 69 -7.19 -8.80 14.72
N ASN A 70 -6.97 -7.50 14.49
CA ASN A 70 -6.44 -6.98 13.24
C ASN A 70 -5.12 -6.24 13.52
N PRO A 71 -3.97 -6.81 13.12
CA PRO A 71 -2.66 -6.26 13.44
C PRO A 71 -2.35 -4.94 12.74
N ASN A 72 -3.14 -4.55 11.72
CA ASN A 72 -2.96 -3.30 10.97
C ASN A 72 -3.79 -2.14 11.53
N ILE A 73 -4.39 -2.31 12.72
CA ILE A 73 -5.02 -1.23 13.48
C ILE A 73 -4.03 -0.67 14.49
N SER A 74 -3.65 0.58 14.33
CA SER A 74 -2.82 1.34 15.25
C SER A 74 -3.69 1.98 16.35
N LEU A 75 -3.19 1.99 17.58
CA LEU A 75 -3.78 2.73 18.68
C LEU A 75 -3.22 4.16 18.67
N LEU A 76 -4.10 5.15 18.67
CA LEU A 76 -3.72 6.56 18.78
C LEU A 76 -3.89 7.05 20.22
N ASN A 77 -2.82 7.59 20.79
CA ASN A 77 -2.85 8.27 22.09
C ASN A 77 -3.33 9.73 21.95
N TYR A 78 -3.55 10.39 23.09
CA TYR A 78 -4.00 11.79 23.14
C TYR A 78 -3.16 12.73 22.27
N SER A 79 -1.82 12.65 22.32
CA SER A 79 -0.95 13.53 21.56
C SER A 79 -0.98 13.28 20.06
N GLU A 80 -1.25 12.04 19.63
CA GLU A 80 -1.45 11.69 18.22
C GLU A 80 -2.80 12.19 17.72
N VAL A 81 -3.88 12.04 18.51
CA VAL A 81 -5.19 12.61 18.21
C VAL A 81 -5.08 14.13 18.03
N ILE A 82 -4.43 14.83 18.96
CA ILE A 82 -4.22 16.28 18.84
C ILE A 82 -3.45 16.64 17.57
N ARG A 83 -2.31 15.99 17.31
CA ARG A 83 -1.50 16.26 16.10
C ARG A 83 -2.24 15.99 14.80
N ARG A 84 -3.18 15.03 14.81
CA ARG A 84 -3.97 14.64 13.62
C ARG A 84 -5.08 15.62 13.30
N PHE A 85 -5.76 16.15 14.33
CA PHE A 85 -6.98 16.94 14.16
C PHE A 85 -6.81 18.43 14.42
N VAL A 86 -5.78 18.85 15.17
CA VAL A 86 -5.53 20.24 15.52
C VAL A 86 -4.34 20.74 14.69
N PRO A 87 -4.57 21.60 13.68
CA PRO A 87 -3.49 22.18 12.91
C PRO A 87 -2.55 23.00 13.80
N PRO A 88 -1.22 22.97 13.57
CA PRO A 88 -0.29 23.84 14.27
C PRO A 88 -0.69 25.32 14.09
N GLY A 89 -0.81 26.05 15.19
CA GLY A 89 -1.16 27.48 15.16
C GLY A 89 -2.65 27.78 14.98
N SER A 90 -3.55 26.79 15.13
CA SER A 90 -4.98 27.06 15.18
C SER A 90 -5.32 28.01 16.33
N VAL A 91 -5.84 29.19 15.97
CA VAL A 91 -6.27 30.26 16.88
C VAL A 91 -7.65 29.94 17.45
N ASP A 92 -8.00 30.57 18.58
CA ASP A 92 -9.36 30.58 19.13
C ASP A 92 -10.40 30.85 18.03
N GLY A 93 -11.28 29.87 17.80
CA GLY A 93 -12.28 29.90 16.72
C GLY A 93 -12.18 28.76 15.71
N TYR A 94 -11.11 27.94 15.74
CA TYR A 94 -11.09 26.70 14.95
C TYR A 94 -12.17 25.72 15.45
N ARG A 95 -13.24 25.57 14.65
CA ARG A 95 -14.37 24.70 14.97
C ARG A 95 -14.05 23.27 14.53
N LEU A 96 -13.52 22.51 15.48
CA LEU A 96 -13.40 21.06 15.39
C LEU A 96 -14.79 20.41 15.36
N ASP A 97 -14.84 19.21 14.78
CA ASP A 97 -16.02 18.34 14.86
C ASP A 97 -16.38 18.07 16.34
N PRO A 98 -17.66 18.09 16.74
CA PRO A 98 -18.08 17.86 18.12
C PRO A 98 -17.53 16.55 18.72
N GLY A 99 -17.46 15.47 17.94
CA GLY A 99 -16.93 14.19 18.39
C GLY A 99 -15.43 14.24 18.70
N VAL A 100 -14.68 14.99 17.90
CA VAL A 100 -13.26 15.24 18.14
C VAL A 100 -13.07 16.10 19.38
N MET A 101 -13.87 17.16 19.54
CA MET A 101 -13.84 18.00 20.75
C MET A 101 -14.15 17.21 22.02
N ASP A 102 -15.15 16.33 21.97
CA ASP A 102 -15.53 15.51 23.11
C ASP A 102 -14.44 14.52 23.51
N CYS A 103 -13.72 13.97 22.52
CA CYS A 103 -12.55 13.12 22.74
C CYS A 103 -11.39 13.90 23.37
N ILE A 104 -11.05 15.07 22.82
CA ILE A 104 -9.96 15.92 23.32
C ILE A 104 -10.22 16.38 24.76
N ARG A 105 -11.47 16.75 25.08
CA ARG A 105 -11.86 17.24 26.41
C ARG A 105 -11.58 16.22 27.52
N VAL A 106 -11.72 14.94 27.23
CA VAL A 106 -11.53 13.84 28.21
C VAL A 106 -10.14 13.22 28.20
N ARG A 107 -9.22 13.74 27.38
CA ARG A 107 -7.79 13.38 27.35
C ARG A 107 -7.56 11.86 27.22
N THR A 108 -7.08 11.21 28.27
CA THR A 108 -6.69 9.79 28.30
C THR A 108 -7.87 8.83 28.36
N GLU A 109 -9.08 9.32 28.64
CA GLU A 109 -10.30 8.49 28.61
C GLU A 109 -10.83 8.28 27.18
N CYS A 110 -10.29 9.02 26.21
CA CYS A 110 -10.57 8.78 24.81
C CYS A 110 -9.44 7.98 24.17
N GLN A 111 -9.83 6.96 23.41
CA GLN A 111 -8.92 6.12 22.65
C GLN A 111 -9.15 6.32 21.17
N GLY A 112 -8.10 6.71 20.45
CA GLY A 112 -8.14 6.75 19.00
C GLY A 112 -7.63 5.46 18.37
N TYR A 113 -8.08 5.21 17.16
CA TYR A 113 -7.66 4.07 16.35
C TYR A 113 -7.47 4.51 14.91
N GLU A 114 -6.47 3.94 14.25
CA GLU A 114 -6.20 4.15 12.84
C GLU A 114 -6.04 2.81 12.14
N LEU A 115 -6.58 2.69 10.94
CA LEU A 115 -6.44 1.53 10.07
C LEU A 115 -5.93 2.00 8.71
N ASP A 116 -4.78 1.48 8.30
CA ASP A 116 -4.24 1.63 6.93
C ASP A 116 -4.24 0.25 6.27
N GLN A 117 -5.13 0.08 5.29
CA GLN A 117 -5.18 -1.10 4.46
C GLN A 117 -4.94 -0.73 2.99
N LYS A 118 -4.00 -1.43 2.36
CA LYS A 118 -3.70 -1.26 0.93
C LYS A 118 -3.50 -2.58 0.23
N MET A 119 -4.02 -2.66 -0.99
CA MET A 119 -3.79 -3.77 -1.90
C MET A 119 -3.25 -3.21 -3.20
N LEU A 120 -1.95 -3.41 -3.43
CA LEU A 120 -1.22 -2.92 -4.60
C LEU A 120 -0.62 -4.09 -5.38
N ARG A 121 -0.76 -4.05 -6.69
CA ARG A 121 -0.09 -4.95 -7.63
C ARG A 121 0.85 -4.14 -8.50
N ARG A 122 2.11 -4.54 -8.56
CA ARG A 122 3.14 -3.91 -9.39
C ARG A 122 3.55 -4.90 -10.46
N ASP A 123 3.16 -4.60 -11.68
CA ASP A 123 3.47 -5.43 -12.84
C ASP A 123 4.60 -4.75 -13.65
N ARG A 124 5.65 -5.50 -13.97
CA ARG A 124 6.74 -4.97 -14.80
C ARG A 124 6.46 -5.29 -16.26
N TYR A 125 6.73 -4.32 -17.14
CA TYR A 125 6.45 -4.48 -18.55
C TYR A 125 7.52 -3.81 -19.42
N GLY A 126 7.63 -4.24 -20.67
CA GLY A 126 8.60 -3.70 -21.62
C GLY A 126 9.72 -4.68 -21.97
N ASN A 127 10.92 -4.15 -22.24
CA ASN A 127 12.03 -4.95 -22.74
C ASN A 127 12.80 -5.60 -21.59
N PHE A 128 12.79 -6.94 -21.55
CA PHE A 128 13.50 -7.74 -20.55
C PHE A 128 15.00 -7.41 -20.44
N TRP A 129 15.72 -7.27 -21.56
CA TRP A 129 17.16 -7.00 -21.54
C TRP A 129 17.49 -5.63 -20.96
N LEU A 130 16.68 -4.62 -21.30
CA LEU A 130 16.83 -3.28 -20.73
C LEU A 130 16.52 -3.25 -19.22
N ASP A 131 15.60 -4.09 -18.73
CA ASP A 131 15.35 -4.21 -17.28
C ASP A 131 16.42 -5.05 -16.57
N PHE A 132 16.84 -6.18 -17.16
CA PHE A 132 17.87 -7.07 -16.60
C PHE A 132 19.21 -6.37 -16.43
N PHE A 133 19.66 -5.64 -17.46
CA PHE A 133 20.86 -4.81 -17.36
C PHE A 133 20.59 -3.45 -16.69
N ASN A 134 19.40 -3.27 -16.10
CA ASN A 134 19.01 -2.09 -15.36
C ASN A 134 19.20 -0.78 -16.13
N PHE A 135 19.04 -0.77 -17.46
CA PHE A 135 19.08 0.43 -18.29
C PHE A 135 17.76 1.20 -18.29
N ASN A 136 16.64 0.47 -18.34
CA ASN A 136 15.31 1.05 -18.35
C ASN A 136 14.29 0.07 -17.76
N ARG A 137 13.58 0.52 -16.73
CA ARG A 137 12.53 -0.26 -16.07
C ARG A 137 11.21 0.49 -16.15
N LYS A 138 10.16 -0.18 -16.58
CA LYS A 138 8.79 0.34 -16.52
C LYS A 138 7.96 -0.52 -15.58
N THR A 139 7.23 0.13 -14.68
CA THR A 139 6.41 -0.53 -13.67
C THR A 139 5.02 0.09 -13.69
N MET A 140 4.00 -0.73 -13.85
CA MET A 140 2.61 -0.34 -13.69
C MET A 140 2.15 -0.76 -12.29
N THR A 141 1.81 0.20 -11.44
CA THR A 141 1.21 -0.06 -10.13
C THR A 141 -0.29 0.14 -10.22
N THR A 142 -1.07 -0.88 -9.85
CA THR A 142 -2.53 -0.81 -9.75
C THR A 142 -3.01 -1.25 -8.37
N GLY A 143 -4.18 -0.80 -7.93
CA GLY A 143 -4.71 -1.24 -6.64
C GLY A 143 -5.67 -0.26 -5.98
N TRP A 144 -5.75 -0.31 -4.66
CA TRP A 144 -6.53 0.60 -3.85
C TRP A 144 -5.90 0.78 -2.46
N GLU A 145 -6.23 1.90 -1.82
CA GLU A 145 -5.76 2.30 -0.48
C GLU A 145 -6.97 2.77 0.33
N PHE A 146 -7.14 2.26 1.54
CA PHE A 146 -8.20 2.65 2.48
C PHE A 146 -7.58 3.01 3.81
N ASN A 147 -7.90 4.22 4.28
CA ASN A 147 -7.44 4.74 5.55
C ASN A 147 -8.68 5.09 6.36
N ALA A 148 -8.69 4.73 7.64
CA ALA A 148 -9.76 5.12 8.52
C ALA A 148 -9.25 5.46 9.91
N VAL A 149 -9.90 6.46 10.52
CA VAL A 149 -9.65 6.87 11.90
C VAL A 149 -10.97 6.91 12.63
N TRP A 150 -11.02 6.39 13.84
CA TRP A 150 -12.19 6.54 14.71
C TRP A 150 -11.75 6.78 16.15
N LEU A 151 -12.59 7.49 16.89
CA LEU A 151 -12.36 7.86 18.28
C LEU A 151 -13.44 7.21 19.14
N VAL A 152 -13.04 6.60 20.25
CA VAL A 152 -13.93 5.93 21.20
C VAL A 152 -13.80 6.59 22.57
N LYS A 153 -14.94 6.95 23.15
CA LYS A 153 -15.06 7.49 24.51
C LYS A 153 -16.16 6.70 25.23
N ASN A 154 -15.88 6.21 26.43
CA ASN A 154 -16.84 5.42 27.23
C ASN A 154 -17.52 4.31 26.41
N ASP A 155 -16.71 3.53 25.69
CA ASP A 155 -17.12 2.44 24.81
C ASP A 155 -18.01 2.80 23.61
N LEU A 156 -18.27 4.08 23.37
CA LEU A 156 -19.00 4.57 22.21
C LEU A 156 -18.06 5.25 21.22
N VAL A 157 -18.27 5.00 19.93
CA VAL A 157 -17.60 5.75 18.88
C VAL A 157 -18.14 7.17 18.89
N VAL A 158 -17.30 8.18 19.10
CA VAL A 158 -17.71 9.60 19.08
C VAL A 158 -17.41 10.27 17.75
N TYR A 159 -16.46 9.73 16.99
CA TYR A 159 -16.06 10.28 15.71
C TYR A 159 -15.51 9.18 14.80
N LYS A 160 -15.74 9.33 13.49
CA LYS A 160 -15.14 8.48 12.45
C LYS A 160 -14.79 9.32 11.23
N LEU A 161 -13.72 8.93 10.55
CA LEU A 161 -13.27 9.52 9.30
C LEU A 161 -12.68 8.42 8.42
N ILE A 162 -12.98 8.48 7.12
CA ILE A 162 -12.37 7.61 6.11
C ILE A 162 -11.65 8.47 5.08
N SER A 163 -10.59 7.93 4.49
CA SER A 163 -9.86 8.50 3.37
C SER A 163 -9.17 7.39 2.57
N GLY A 164 -8.44 7.76 1.52
CA GLY A 164 -7.69 6.82 0.68
C GLY A 164 -7.96 7.01 -0.81
N LYS A 165 -7.63 6.00 -1.59
CA LYS A 165 -7.74 5.97 -3.05
C LYS A 165 -8.53 4.74 -3.48
N PRO A 166 -9.77 4.91 -4.00
CA PRO A 166 -10.57 3.80 -4.50
C PRO A 166 -9.90 3.04 -5.64
N GLN A 167 -9.12 3.76 -6.46
CA GLN A 167 -8.34 3.19 -7.55
C GLN A 167 -6.97 3.88 -7.60
N VAL A 168 -5.92 3.08 -7.59
CA VAL A 168 -4.53 3.48 -7.85
C VAL A 168 -4.16 2.98 -9.23
N ARG A 169 -3.59 3.86 -10.05
CA ARG A 169 -2.95 3.52 -11.31
C ARG A 169 -1.78 4.47 -11.53
N GLU A 170 -0.57 3.95 -11.44
CA GLU A 170 0.67 4.72 -11.53
C GLU A 170 1.63 4.03 -12.50
N ASP A 171 2.20 4.82 -13.41
CA ASP A 171 3.17 4.35 -14.40
C ASP A 171 4.52 4.98 -14.11
N GLU A 172 5.47 4.17 -13.64
CA GLU A 172 6.80 4.60 -13.29
C GLU A 172 7.81 4.12 -14.34
N THR A 173 8.54 5.06 -14.94
CA THR A 173 9.66 4.75 -15.84
C THR A 173 10.96 5.21 -15.21
N ARG A 174 11.82 4.26 -14.84
CA ARG A 174 13.16 4.53 -14.34
C ARG A 174 14.20 4.29 -15.44
N ARG A 175 14.91 5.35 -15.83
CA ARG A 175 16.03 5.29 -16.77
C ARG A 175 17.35 5.42 -16.04
N ASN A 176 18.23 4.47 -16.29
CA ASN A 176 19.53 4.37 -15.67
C ASN A 176 20.56 4.25 -16.82
N PRO A 177 21.01 5.36 -17.40
CA PRO A 177 21.84 5.34 -18.61
C PRO A 177 23.18 4.61 -18.43
N LEU A 178 23.71 4.51 -17.20
CA LEU A 178 24.95 3.77 -16.90
C LEU A 178 24.68 2.31 -16.49
N GLY A 179 23.43 1.86 -16.51
CA GLY A 179 23.04 0.47 -16.30
C GLY A 179 23.54 -0.08 -14.96
N PRO A 180 24.22 -1.25 -14.93
CA PRO A 180 24.71 -1.86 -13.69
C PRO A 180 25.77 -1.01 -12.97
N LEU A 181 26.45 -0.10 -13.68
CA LEU A 181 27.54 0.71 -13.11
C LEU A 181 27.02 1.86 -12.22
N GLN A 182 25.75 2.22 -12.37
CA GLN A 182 25.13 3.36 -11.69
C GLN A 182 24.82 3.13 -10.20
N GLY A 183 24.94 1.89 -9.71
CA GLY A 183 24.75 1.53 -8.30
C GLY A 183 26.03 1.26 -7.50
N ILE A 184 27.20 1.30 -8.16
CA ILE A 184 28.48 0.85 -7.58
C ILE A 184 29.02 1.84 -6.52
N ASP A 185 28.59 3.10 -6.54
CA ASP A 185 28.96 4.13 -5.54
C ASP A 185 28.44 3.85 -4.11
N THR A 186 27.61 2.83 -3.91
CA THR A 186 27.08 2.46 -2.58
C THR A 186 27.88 1.35 -1.87
N LEU A 187 28.93 0.80 -2.48
CA LEU A 187 29.96 0.03 -1.78
C LEU A 187 30.84 0.98 -0.96
N LYS A 188 30.24 1.58 0.08
CA LYS A 188 30.99 2.13 1.21
C LYS A 188 31.76 0.95 1.82
N LEU A 189 33.05 0.90 1.51
CA LEU A 189 34.00 0.11 2.28
C LEU A 189 33.82 0.47 3.76
N PRO A 190 33.59 -0.50 4.66
CA PRO A 190 33.64 -0.22 6.09
C PRO A 190 35.04 0.32 6.39
N ARG A 191 35.09 1.52 7.00
CA ARG A 191 36.27 1.92 7.77
C ARG A 191 36.18 1.30 9.15
#